data_AF-A0A8J4D256-F1
#
_entry.id   AF-A0A8J4D256-F1
#
_cell.length_a   1.000
_cell.length_b   1.000
_cell.length_c   1.000
_cell.angle_alpha   90.00
_cell.angle_beta   90.00
_cell.angle_gamma   90.00
#
_symmetry.space_group_name_H-M   'P 1'
#
loop_
_entity.id
_entity.type
_entity.pdbx_description
1 polymer ?
#
loop_
_entity_poly.entity_id
_entity_poly.type
_entity_poly.pdbx_seq_one_letter_code
_entity_poly.pdbx_strand_id
1 'polypeptide(L)'
;MFIGRASVCFLSSYRETMSLYAPTYGSSGSKAFTRRLSTSFAPAYHHHLAHISSWPIVRRSFQDAAAAAATVPAPLTIPPFTLGRGHVCGVLAAVVGGGSSSSTGAYIPIRSHNHSYSRSSYSHSVHSVGSFRAAPTPRELGFRMPGEYERHAGTWMAFPYDPYLWRDEARPAQQQQVAIARAISQFEPVWMLADPKVYNVACDYFREVSGVEVIPVPTNDVWVRDWGPTCLVRDDPSTGDREVAAMHFDFNCYGSPAKMEHGLPPLLPDWSRDRAAGRSLPQLAGMRSFECPLHLEGGAVHSDGDGTIMVTEESVLHWSRNLELTQQQIENLLREYLGAERVIWLWKGMVGDEQGTNGHVDNVAAFAAPGTVLLAWSDDPVADPHLRTICQRNLEALQDQADARGRTMRVIKVPCPNPPLLVVPGDVNSLAAAAQAAGYNTCQPAGRRLPASYINSYIVNGGVVVPQFGGQHSRNDEEALVAFAGAFPDRKVVGIYSRELLLGGGNIHCLTQNLPAAAAKRSS
;
A
#
# COMPACT_ATOMS: atom_id res chain seq x y z
N MET A 1 -31.57 17.60 -29.33
CA MET A 1 -32.32 16.42 -29.83
C MET A 1 -31.75 16.08 -31.21
N PHE A 2 -31.30 14.83 -31.39
CA PHE A 2 -30.99 14.15 -32.67
C PHE A 2 -29.86 14.67 -33.61
N ILE A 3 -28.89 13.74 -33.83
CA ILE A 3 -28.08 13.49 -35.05
C ILE A 3 -27.11 14.60 -35.52
N GLY A 4 -25.88 14.30 -35.96
CA GLY A 4 -25.20 13.01 -36.11
C GLY A 4 -24.29 12.98 -37.34
N ARG A 5 -23.12 12.34 -37.20
CA ARG A 5 -22.00 12.30 -38.15
C ARG A 5 -22.34 11.70 -39.54
N ALA A 6 -21.71 12.25 -40.59
CA ALA A 6 -21.11 11.49 -41.70
C ALA A 6 -19.98 12.35 -42.30
N SER A 7 -18.70 12.00 -42.21
CA SER A 7 -17.99 10.83 -42.79
C SER A 7 -17.70 10.97 -44.28
N VAL A 8 -16.42 11.15 -44.63
CA VAL A 8 -15.86 10.73 -45.91
C VAL A 8 -14.81 9.65 -45.59
N CYS A 9 -15.08 8.43 -46.01
CA CYS A 9 -14.13 7.32 -45.96
C CYS A 9 -13.15 7.40 -47.13
N PHE A 10 -11.95 6.86 -46.97
CA PHE A 10 -11.40 5.99 -48.00
C PHE A 10 -10.70 4.77 -47.39
N LEU A 11 -10.93 3.62 -48.04
CA LEU A 11 -10.69 2.27 -47.55
C LEU A 11 -9.22 1.87 -47.39
N SER A 12 -8.96 0.98 -46.42
CA SER A 12 -8.13 -0.23 -46.64
C SER A 12 -8.45 -1.36 -45.64
N SER A 13 -9.30 -2.30 -46.10
CA SER A 13 -9.40 -3.74 -45.79
C SER A 13 -8.62 -4.31 -44.58
N TYR A 14 -9.21 -4.79 -43.47
CA TYR A 14 -10.13 -5.93 -43.26
C TYR A 14 -9.51 -7.36 -43.39
N ARG A 15 -9.02 -7.88 -42.26
CA ARG A 15 -8.88 -9.30 -41.79
C ARG A 15 -8.41 -9.20 -40.32
N GLU A 16 -8.86 -9.95 -39.33
CA GLU A 16 -9.94 -10.93 -39.14
C GLU A 16 -10.35 -10.86 -37.65
N THR A 17 -11.57 -11.27 -37.27
CA THR A 17 -12.06 -11.17 -35.88
C THR A 17 -12.59 -12.51 -35.37
N MET A 18 -12.54 -12.70 -34.04
CA MET A 18 -13.24 -13.71 -33.22
C MET A 18 -12.64 -15.12 -33.08
N SER A 19 -12.17 -15.41 -31.86
CA SER A 19 -12.36 -16.68 -31.14
C SER A 19 -12.32 -16.35 -29.64
N LEU A 20 -13.45 -15.96 -29.02
CA LEU A 20 -14.47 -16.80 -28.38
C LEU A 20 -14.00 -17.63 -27.18
N TYR A 21 -14.36 -17.15 -25.98
CA TYR A 21 -14.66 -18.00 -24.83
C TYR A 21 -15.90 -18.85 -25.11
N ALA A 22 -15.89 -20.13 -24.73
CA ALA A 22 -17.09 -20.93 -24.52
C ALA A 22 -16.83 -22.03 -23.47
N PRO A 23 -17.63 -22.15 -22.39
CA PRO A 23 -17.60 -23.31 -21.51
C PRO A 23 -18.36 -24.49 -22.13
N THR A 24 -17.90 -25.70 -21.87
CA THR A 24 -18.48 -26.94 -22.40
C THR A 24 -19.67 -27.43 -21.56
N TYR A 25 -20.86 -27.57 -22.15
CA TYR A 25 -21.86 -28.58 -21.72
C TYR A 25 -22.88 -28.95 -22.80
N GLY A 26 -23.01 -30.25 -23.07
CA GLY A 26 -24.30 -30.96 -23.11
C GLY A 26 -25.36 -30.66 -24.19
N SER A 27 -25.30 -31.44 -25.28
CA SER A 27 -26.43 -32.15 -25.92
C SER A 27 -27.70 -31.42 -26.44
N SER A 28 -27.88 -31.54 -27.77
CA SER A 28 -29.13 -31.89 -28.50
C SER A 28 -30.31 -30.90 -28.62
N GLY A 29 -30.87 -30.79 -29.84
CA GLY A 29 -32.33 -30.85 -29.99
C GLY A 29 -33.12 -29.80 -30.78
N SER A 30 -32.73 -29.47 -32.02
CA SER A 30 -33.63 -29.22 -33.20
C SER A 30 -34.91 -28.34 -33.14
N LYS A 31 -35.15 -27.62 -34.26
CA LYS A 31 -36.42 -27.01 -34.77
C LYS A 31 -36.75 -25.54 -34.41
N ALA A 32 -36.36 -24.68 -35.36
CA ALA A 32 -37.13 -23.60 -36.01
C ALA A 32 -38.48 -23.12 -35.43
N PHE A 33 -38.61 -21.80 -35.29
CA PHE A 33 -39.81 -21.06 -35.73
C PHE A 33 -39.50 -19.62 -36.17
N THR A 34 -40.20 -19.14 -37.19
CA THR A 34 -40.02 -17.79 -37.80
C THR A 34 -41.21 -16.86 -37.53
N ARG A 35 -40.99 -15.54 -37.74
CA ARG A 35 -41.91 -14.37 -37.69
C ARG A 35 -41.84 -13.58 -36.37
N ARG A 36 -42.00 -12.24 -36.34
CA ARG A 36 -42.58 -11.32 -37.35
C ARG A 36 -41.95 -9.91 -37.32
N LEU A 37 -42.11 -9.17 -38.42
CA LEU A 37 -41.69 -7.77 -38.63
C LEU A 37 -42.52 -6.76 -37.80
N SER A 38 -41.94 -5.59 -37.49
CA SER A 38 -42.30 -4.33 -38.19
C SER A 38 -41.46 -3.12 -37.75
N THR A 39 -41.13 -2.26 -38.72
CA THR A 39 -40.48 -0.94 -38.59
C THR A 39 -41.28 0.09 -39.40
N SER A 40 -41.09 1.39 -39.18
CA SER A 40 -41.74 2.44 -40.00
C SER A 40 -40.90 3.73 -40.21
N PHE A 41 -40.53 3.94 -41.48
CA PHE A 41 -40.49 5.21 -42.28
C PHE A 41 -39.84 6.54 -41.79
N ALA A 42 -38.64 6.87 -42.32
CA ALA A 42 -38.29 7.83 -43.42
C ALA A 42 -39.01 9.22 -43.62
N PRO A 43 -38.56 10.19 -44.50
CA PRO A 43 -37.20 10.74 -44.87
C PRO A 43 -37.11 12.28 -45.26
N ALA A 44 -35.92 12.75 -45.76
CA ALA A 44 -35.62 13.86 -46.76
C ALA A 44 -35.61 15.39 -46.35
N TYR A 45 -34.48 16.15 -46.44
CA TYR A 45 -33.85 16.98 -47.55
C TYR A 45 -34.44 18.43 -47.77
N HIS A 46 -33.86 19.49 -48.38
CA HIS A 46 -32.65 19.78 -49.23
C HIS A 46 -32.26 21.32 -49.29
N HIS A 47 -31.16 21.73 -49.99
CA HIS A 47 -30.70 23.09 -50.46
C HIS A 47 -30.13 24.12 -49.43
N HIS A 48 -29.00 24.84 -49.59
CA HIS A 48 -28.37 25.52 -50.76
C HIS A 48 -26.85 25.86 -50.53
N LEU A 49 -26.09 26.17 -51.60
CA LEU A 49 -24.71 26.73 -51.58
C LEU A 49 -24.68 28.14 -52.21
N ALA A 50 -23.93 29.11 -51.65
CA ALA A 50 -23.21 30.20 -52.35
C ALA A 50 -22.42 31.14 -51.41
N HIS A 51 -21.36 31.77 -51.95
CA HIS A 51 -20.62 32.97 -51.47
C HIS A 51 -19.66 32.88 -50.25
N ILE A 52 -18.36 33.00 -50.54
CA ILE A 52 -17.46 34.15 -50.25
C ILE A 52 -16.86 34.09 -48.83
N SER A 53 -15.62 33.62 -48.65
CA SER A 53 -14.36 34.27 -49.08
C SER A 53 -14.14 35.65 -48.45
N SER A 54 -14.31 35.74 -47.13
CA SER A 54 -13.63 36.74 -46.31
C SER A 54 -13.34 36.16 -44.92
N TRP A 55 -12.09 36.31 -44.46
CA TRP A 55 -11.63 36.64 -43.10
C TRP A 55 -10.18 36.11 -42.88
N PRO A 56 -9.27 36.86 -42.22
CA PRO A 56 -7.82 36.67 -42.44
C PRO A 56 -7.07 36.21 -41.18
N ILE A 57 -7.11 34.91 -40.85
CA ILE A 57 -6.31 34.32 -39.74
C ILE A 57 -5.64 33.00 -40.18
N VAL A 58 -5.01 32.96 -41.36
CA VAL A 58 -4.05 31.88 -41.75
C VAL A 58 -2.89 32.45 -42.58
N ARG A 59 -2.10 33.36 -42.01
CA ARG A 59 -0.86 33.86 -42.65
C ARG A 59 0.27 34.25 -41.69
N ARG A 60 0.29 33.65 -40.48
CA ARG A 60 1.31 33.94 -39.45
C ARG A 60 1.77 32.74 -38.61
N SER A 61 1.68 31.52 -39.15
CA SER A 61 2.06 30.29 -38.44
C SER A 61 2.84 29.29 -39.30
N PHE A 62 3.44 29.76 -40.40
CA PHE A 62 4.27 28.95 -41.32
C PHE A 62 5.64 29.58 -41.61
N GLN A 63 6.06 30.59 -40.85
CA GLN A 63 7.40 31.19 -40.97
C GLN A 63 8.25 31.05 -39.69
N ASP A 64 7.66 30.80 -38.52
CA ASP A 64 8.41 30.66 -37.27
C ASP A 64 8.91 29.21 -36.99
N ALA A 65 8.42 28.23 -37.74
CA ALA A 65 8.81 26.81 -37.59
C ALA A 65 10.15 26.44 -38.26
N ALA A 66 10.82 27.39 -38.93
CA ALA A 66 12.05 27.16 -39.71
C ALA A 66 13.33 27.74 -39.06
N ALA A 67 13.23 28.35 -37.88
CA ALA A 67 14.33 29.10 -37.25
C ALA A 67 14.92 28.45 -35.97
N ALA A 68 14.42 27.29 -35.54
CA ALA A 68 14.83 26.62 -34.30
C ALA A 68 15.67 25.34 -34.50
N ALA A 69 16.16 25.09 -35.72
CA ALA A 69 16.88 23.87 -36.09
C ALA A 69 18.30 24.15 -36.65
N ALA A 70 19.10 24.97 -35.95
CA ALA A 70 20.48 25.26 -36.35
C ALA A 70 21.40 25.74 -35.21
N THR A 71 21.83 24.86 -34.30
CA THR A 71 23.11 24.98 -33.56
C THR A 71 23.49 23.64 -32.93
N VAL A 72 24.67 23.10 -33.29
CA VAL A 72 25.29 21.93 -32.67
C VAL A 72 26.71 22.31 -32.23
N PRO A 73 27.08 22.17 -30.94
CA PRO A 73 28.47 22.24 -30.51
C PRO A 73 29.17 20.87 -30.68
N ALA A 74 30.44 20.91 -31.10
CA ALA A 74 31.30 19.74 -31.24
C ALA A 74 31.82 19.22 -29.87
N PRO A 75 32.32 17.96 -29.76
CA PRO A 75 32.53 17.30 -28.48
C PRO A 75 33.79 17.75 -27.72
N LEU A 76 33.70 17.73 -26.39
CA LEU A 76 34.84 17.94 -25.47
C LEU A 76 35.73 16.70 -25.40
N THR A 77 37.03 16.89 -25.67
CA THR A 77 38.07 15.88 -25.49
C THR A 77 38.50 15.76 -24.01
N ILE A 78 38.56 14.53 -23.50
CA ILE A 78 39.01 14.21 -22.14
C ILE A 78 40.52 13.91 -22.16
N PRO A 79 41.36 14.56 -21.34
CA PRO A 79 42.76 14.21 -21.19
C PRO A 79 42.96 13.00 -20.25
N PRO A 80 43.95 12.12 -20.49
CA PRO A 80 44.20 10.96 -19.63
C PRO A 80 44.88 11.38 -18.32
N PHE A 81 44.28 11.01 -17.18
CA PHE A 81 44.92 11.18 -15.87
C PHE A 81 45.85 10.01 -15.53
N THR A 82 47.10 10.33 -15.23
CA THR A 82 48.12 9.40 -14.73
C THR A 82 47.93 9.07 -13.25
N LEU A 83 47.91 7.79 -12.90
CA LEU A 83 47.98 7.34 -11.50
C LEU A 83 49.43 7.41 -10.98
N GLY A 84 49.68 8.35 -10.06
CA GLY A 84 50.93 8.49 -9.31
C GLY A 84 51.06 7.48 -8.15
N ARG A 85 52.28 7.29 -7.66
CA ARG A 85 52.65 6.30 -6.62
C ARG A 85 52.60 6.87 -5.19
N GLY A 86 52.41 5.96 -4.21
CA GLY A 86 52.71 6.16 -2.78
C GLY A 86 51.51 6.66 -1.96
N HIS A 87 51.26 6.22 -0.72
CA HIS A 87 52.00 5.35 0.22
C HIS A 87 51.03 4.26 0.74
N VAL A 88 51.34 2.96 0.75
CA VAL A 88 52.19 2.25 1.73
C VAL A 88 51.97 2.64 3.19
N CYS A 89 51.11 1.88 3.88
CA CYS A 89 51.38 1.45 5.25
C CYS A 89 51.01 -0.04 5.33
N GLY A 90 51.94 -0.87 5.80
CA GLY A 90 51.83 -2.33 5.66
C GLY A 90 51.62 -3.05 6.99
N VAL A 91 50.93 -4.19 6.93
CA VAL A 91 51.18 -5.30 7.85
C VAL A 91 51.45 -6.52 6.98
N LEU A 92 52.61 -7.13 7.20
CA LEU A 92 53.15 -8.21 6.36
C LEU A 92 53.29 -9.45 7.25
N ALA A 93 52.55 -10.51 6.92
CA ALA A 93 52.79 -11.86 7.43
C ALA A 93 52.59 -12.82 6.25
N ALA A 94 53.70 -13.33 5.73
CA ALA A 94 53.73 -14.24 4.58
C ALA A 94 54.09 -15.67 5.02
N VAL A 95 54.09 -16.57 4.02
CA VAL A 95 54.81 -17.87 3.91
C VAL A 95 53.93 -19.12 4.17
N VAL A 96 53.82 -20.13 3.29
CA VAL A 96 54.29 -20.35 1.87
C VAL A 96 53.49 -21.50 1.22
N GLY A 97 53.41 -21.51 -0.13
CA GLY A 97 53.26 -22.73 -0.96
C GLY A 97 51.84 -23.29 -1.14
N GLY A 98 51.37 -23.71 -2.33
CA GLY A 98 52.00 -23.82 -3.65
C GLY A 98 52.27 -25.28 -4.06
N GLY A 99 51.57 -25.77 -5.09
CA GLY A 99 51.85 -27.09 -5.70
C GLY A 99 50.59 -27.90 -6.06
N SER A 100 50.62 -28.55 -7.21
CA SER A 100 49.51 -29.28 -7.83
C SER A 100 49.65 -30.81 -7.76
N SER A 101 48.53 -31.50 -8.03
CA SER A 101 48.38 -32.79 -8.76
C SER A 101 48.03 -34.11 -8.03
N SER A 102 47.14 -34.85 -8.71
CA SER A 102 46.91 -36.31 -8.75
C SER A 102 46.51 -37.13 -7.50
N SER A 103 45.20 -37.43 -7.45
CA SER A 103 44.58 -38.78 -7.38
C SER A 103 44.99 -39.85 -6.33
N THR A 104 43.99 -40.35 -5.57
CA THR A 104 43.69 -41.80 -5.39
C THR A 104 42.31 -42.04 -4.75
N GLY A 105 41.49 -42.95 -5.31
CA GLY A 105 40.38 -43.68 -4.64
C GLY A 105 39.10 -42.89 -4.28
N ALA A 106 37.90 -43.47 -4.24
CA ALA A 106 37.45 -44.81 -4.64
C ALA A 106 35.93 -44.81 -4.98
N TYR A 107 35.48 -45.77 -5.81
CA TYR A 107 34.10 -45.96 -6.24
C TYR A 107 33.27 -46.80 -5.23
N ILE A 108 32.06 -46.37 -4.84
CA ILE A 108 30.99 -47.24 -4.30
C ILE A 108 29.61 -46.74 -4.81
N PRO A 109 28.70 -47.62 -5.31
CA PRO A 109 27.47 -47.20 -5.98
C PRO A 109 26.20 -47.18 -5.09
N ILE A 110 25.14 -46.61 -5.67
CA ILE A 110 23.79 -46.38 -5.12
C ILE A 110 23.04 -47.68 -4.75
N ARG A 111 22.33 -47.68 -3.61
CA ARG A 111 21.10 -48.48 -3.40
C ARG A 111 20.06 -47.72 -2.55
N SER A 112 18.84 -47.65 -3.06
CA SER A 112 17.62 -47.19 -2.38
C SER A 112 17.04 -48.28 -1.47
N HIS A 113 16.58 -47.95 -0.25
CA HIS A 113 15.69 -48.82 0.55
C HIS A 113 14.63 -47.99 1.28
N ASN A 114 13.36 -48.39 1.13
CA ASN A 114 12.25 -47.95 1.97
C ASN A 114 12.38 -48.55 3.37
N HIS A 115 11.98 -47.82 4.43
CA HIS A 115 11.63 -48.45 5.69
C HIS A 115 10.31 -47.92 6.27
N SER A 116 9.47 -48.87 6.66
CA SER A 116 8.17 -48.72 7.29
C SER A 116 8.29 -48.29 8.75
N TYR A 117 7.37 -47.43 9.20
CA TYR A 117 7.22 -47.09 10.61
C TYR A 117 6.68 -48.27 11.43
N SER A 118 7.37 -48.62 12.51
CA SER A 118 6.90 -49.54 13.54
C SER A 118 6.15 -48.76 14.64
N ARG A 119 4.99 -49.28 15.08
CA ARG A 119 4.27 -48.74 16.24
C ARG A 119 4.85 -49.33 17.53
N SER A 120 5.43 -48.49 18.39
CA SER A 120 5.66 -48.81 19.80
C SER A 120 4.63 -48.11 20.68
N SER A 121 3.85 -48.88 21.45
CA SER A 121 2.86 -48.37 22.38
C SER A 121 3.50 -48.01 23.73
N TYR A 122 3.59 -46.71 24.03
CA TYR A 122 3.87 -46.23 25.40
C TYR A 122 2.56 -46.00 26.14
N SER A 123 2.43 -46.61 27.32
CA SER A 123 1.32 -46.35 28.24
C SER A 123 1.52 -45.00 28.94
N HIS A 124 0.49 -44.13 28.90
CA HIS A 124 0.50 -42.88 29.66
C HIS A 124 0.20 -43.13 31.14
N SER A 125 1.16 -42.86 32.01
CA SER A 125 0.89 -42.51 33.40
C SER A 125 0.32 -41.09 33.44
N VAL A 126 -0.91 -40.94 33.92
CA VAL A 126 -1.57 -39.63 34.04
C VAL A 126 -0.97 -38.87 35.21
N HIS A 127 0.07 -38.08 34.95
CA HIS A 127 0.42 -36.96 35.82
C HIS A 127 -0.54 -35.81 35.52
N SER A 128 -1.17 -35.28 36.57
CA SER A 128 -2.08 -34.13 36.45
C SER A 128 -1.31 -32.93 35.92
N VAL A 129 -1.55 -32.59 34.66
CA VAL A 129 -1.05 -31.34 34.08
C VAL A 129 -1.73 -30.20 34.83
N GLY A 130 -0.95 -29.45 35.62
CA GLY A 130 -1.45 -28.22 36.24
C GLY A 130 -1.98 -27.28 35.17
N SER A 131 -3.09 -26.62 35.43
CA SER A 131 -3.71 -25.68 34.48
C SER A 131 -2.74 -24.54 34.16
N PHE A 132 -2.02 -24.66 33.04
CA PHE A 132 -1.29 -23.56 32.44
C PHE A 132 -2.33 -22.58 31.88
N ARG A 133 -2.73 -21.62 32.72
CA ARG A 133 -3.55 -20.49 32.28
C ARG A 133 -2.78 -19.76 31.17
N ALA A 134 -3.42 -19.56 30.02
CA ALA A 134 -2.84 -18.80 28.92
C ALA A 134 -2.40 -17.41 29.40
N ALA A 135 -1.38 -16.84 28.74
CA ALA A 135 -0.97 -15.47 29.01
C ALA A 135 -2.15 -14.52 28.78
N PRO A 136 -2.38 -13.53 29.66
CA PRO A 136 -3.55 -12.67 29.56
C PRO A 136 -3.47 -11.80 28.29
N THR A 137 -4.61 -11.72 27.61
CA THR A 137 -4.80 -10.90 26.40
C THR A 137 -4.62 -9.40 26.69
N PRO A 138 -4.36 -8.55 25.68
CA PRO A 138 -4.34 -7.11 25.85
C PRO A 138 -5.61 -6.57 26.54
N ARG A 139 -6.80 -7.04 26.13
CA ARG A 139 -8.08 -6.65 26.72
C ARG A 139 -8.20 -7.03 28.20
N GLU A 140 -7.79 -8.24 28.60
CA GLU A 140 -7.78 -8.65 30.01
C GLU A 140 -6.83 -7.79 30.88
N LEU A 141 -5.78 -7.24 30.29
CA LEU A 141 -4.87 -6.31 30.93
C LEU A 141 -5.29 -4.83 30.84
N GLY A 142 -6.45 -4.54 30.23
CA GLY A 142 -7.01 -3.18 30.11
C GLY A 142 -6.43 -2.35 28.95
N PHE A 143 -5.76 -2.96 27.98
CA PHE A 143 -5.27 -2.26 26.79
C PHE A 143 -6.35 -2.13 25.70
N ARG A 144 -6.26 -1.02 24.95
CA ARG A 144 -7.05 -0.72 23.74
C ARG A 144 -6.14 -0.17 22.63
N MET A 145 -6.54 -0.34 21.38
CA MET A 145 -5.96 0.45 20.28
C MET A 145 -6.48 1.90 20.42
N PRO A 146 -5.60 2.92 20.42
CA PRO A 146 -6.02 4.32 20.42
C PRO A 146 -6.50 4.76 19.03
N GLY A 147 -7.24 5.87 18.98
CA GLY A 147 -7.48 6.56 17.71
C GLY A 147 -6.20 7.25 17.23
N GLU A 148 -5.92 7.29 15.92
CA GLU A 148 -4.69 7.92 15.40
C GLU A 148 -4.62 9.45 15.64
N TYR A 149 -5.75 10.08 15.96
CA TYR A 149 -5.76 11.48 16.42
C TYR A 149 -5.37 11.66 17.90
N GLU A 150 -5.16 10.59 18.68
CA GLU A 150 -4.61 10.73 20.04
C GLU A 150 -3.14 11.23 19.99
N ARG A 151 -2.63 11.75 21.11
CA ARG A 151 -1.30 12.37 21.15
C ARG A 151 -0.19 11.34 20.87
N HIS A 152 0.76 11.67 20.01
CA HIS A 152 1.92 10.83 19.67
C HIS A 152 3.20 11.27 20.39
N ALA A 153 4.11 10.32 20.62
CA ALA A 153 5.51 10.57 20.92
C ALA A 153 6.37 10.73 19.65
N GLY A 154 5.93 10.16 18.53
CA GLY A 154 6.59 10.26 17.23
C GLY A 154 6.08 9.22 16.23
N THR A 155 6.73 9.16 15.07
CA THR A 155 6.38 8.31 13.93
C THR A 155 7.54 7.41 13.53
N TRP A 156 7.28 6.12 13.28
CA TRP A 156 8.22 5.29 12.52
C TRP A 156 7.92 5.35 11.02
N MET A 157 8.98 5.40 10.22
CA MET A 157 8.97 5.31 8.76
C MET A 157 10.13 4.41 8.30
N ALA A 158 10.09 3.87 7.08
CA ALA A 158 11.19 3.09 6.52
C ALA A 158 11.71 3.67 5.19
N PHE A 159 13.00 3.49 4.90
CA PHE A 159 13.68 4.14 3.77
C PHE A 159 13.76 3.23 2.53
N PRO A 160 13.25 3.65 1.35
CA PRO A 160 13.20 2.80 0.16
C PRO A 160 14.58 2.62 -0.48
N TYR A 161 14.91 1.38 -0.84
CA TYR A 161 16.22 1.05 -1.39
C TYR A 161 16.26 -0.08 -2.42
N ASP A 162 15.31 -1.01 -2.42
CA ASP A 162 15.35 -2.15 -3.34
C ASP A 162 14.98 -1.70 -4.78
N PRO A 163 15.89 -1.84 -5.76
CA PRO A 163 15.66 -1.40 -7.13
C PRO A 163 14.67 -2.31 -7.90
N TYR A 164 14.31 -3.49 -7.39
CA TYR A 164 13.22 -4.32 -7.94
C TYR A 164 11.84 -3.81 -7.51
N LEU A 165 11.75 -3.12 -6.38
CA LEU A 165 10.52 -2.52 -5.87
C LEU A 165 10.34 -1.10 -6.42
N TRP A 166 11.41 -0.31 -6.39
CA TRP A 166 11.38 1.12 -6.63
C TRP A 166 12.21 1.50 -7.87
N ARG A 167 11.56 2.12 -8.87
CA ARG A 167 12.20 2.50 -10.13
C ARG A 167 13.39 3.45 -9.94
N ASP A 168 14.25 3.51 -10.95
CA ASP A 168 15.41 4.42 -11.03
C ASP A 168 16.31 4.37 -9.80
N GLU A 169 16.59 3.15 -9.31
CA GLU A 169 17.39 2.85 -8.12
C GLU A 169 16.80 3.47 -6.83
N ALA A 170 15.47 3.39 -6.69
CA ALA A 170 14.68 3.97 -5.61
C ALA A 170 14.75 5.50 -5.43
N ARG A 171 15.59 6.23 -6.18
CA ARG A 171 15.82 7.68 -5.98
C ARG A 171 14.54 8.54 -5.98
N PRO A 172 13.56 8.34 -6.88
CA PRO A 172 12.30 9.08 -6.82
C PRO A 172 11.50 8.83 -5.52
N ALA A 173 11.43 7.57 -5.09
CA ALA A 173 10.76 7.18 -3.85
C ALA A 173 11.48 7.74 -2.62
N GLN A 174 12.81 7.71 -2.59
CA GLN A 174 13.62 8.32 -1.52
C GLN A 174 13.34 9.82 -1.38
N GLN A 175 13.26 10.55 -2.50
CA GLN A 175 12.94 11.99 -2.51
C GLN A 175 11.54 12.27 -1.96
N GLN A 176 10.54 11.45 -2.29
CA GLN A 176 9.20 11.60 -1.70
C GLN A 176 9.16 11.21 -0.21
N GLN A 177 9.86 10.14 0.19
CA GLN A 177 9.95 9.72 1.59
C GLN A 177 10.57 10.82 2.46
N VAL A 178 11.58 11.53 1.94
CA VAL A 178 12.17 12.72 2.58
C VAL A 178 11.18 13.88 2.66
N ALA A 179 10.37 14.12 1.63
CA ALA A 179 9.35 15.17 1.65
C ALA A 179 8.25 14.91 2.69
N ILE A 180 7.79 13.66 2.81
CA ILE A 180 6.79 13.23 3.80
C ILE A 180 7.37 13.30 5.21
N ALA A 181 8.54 12.70 5.45
CA ALA A 181 9.21 12.74 6.76
C ALA A 181 9.50 14.18 7.20
N ARG A 182 9.92 15.06 6.27
CA ARG A 182 10.09 16.51 6.55
C ARG A 182 8.76 17.16 6.95
N ALA A 183 7.64 16.83 6.30
CA ALA A 183 6.34 17.37 6.67
C ALA A 183 5.90 16.90 8.08
N ILE A 184 6.07 15.62 8.40
CA ILE A 184 5.75 15.03 9.71
C ILE A 184 6.64 15.62 10.82
N SER A 185 7.95 15.78 10.56
CA SER A 185 8.94 16.31 11.52
C SER A 185 8.65 17.72 12.04
N GLN A 186 7.75 18.47 11.39
CA GLN A 186 7.27 19.77 11.88
C GLN A 186 6.32 19.66 13.08
N PHE A 187 5.79 18.46 13.36
CA PHE A 187 4.77 18.20 14.36
C PHE A 187 5.21 17.19 15.43
N GLU A 188 6.01 16.18 15.05
CA GLU A 188 6.52 15.15 15.95
C GLU A 188 7.82 14.50 15.43
N PRO A 189 8.65 13.91 16.29
CA PRO A 189 9.86 13.20 15.88
C PRO A 189 9.59 12.05 14.91
N VAL A 190 10.47 11.85 13.94
CA VAL A 190 10.42 10.74 12.99
C VAL A 190 11.65 9.84 13.17
N TRP A 191 11.43 8.55 13.32
CA TRP A 191 12.47 7.52 13.27
C TRP A 191 12.44 6.83 11.92
N MET A 192 13.44 7.12 11.09
CA MET A 192 13.61 6.58 9.75
C MET A 192 14.47 5.31 9.79
N LEU A 193 13.83 4.16 9.59
CA LEU A 193 14.45 2.85 9.56
C LEU A 193 15.12 2.64 8.19
N ALA A 194 16.42 2.37 8.18
CA ALA A 194 17.18 2.12 6.95
C ALA A 194 17.94 0.80 7.03
N ASP A 195 17.86 -0.04 5.99
CA ASP A 195 18.71 -1.24 5.93
C ASP A 195 20.19 -0.82 6.01
N PRO A 196 21.03 -1.53 6.78
CA PRO A 196 22.45 -1.18 6.95
C PRO A 196 23.24 -0.96 5.65
N LYS A 197 22.83 -1.54 4.52
CA LYS A 197 23.44 -1.29 3.19
C LYS A 197 23.29 0.16 2.72
N VAL A 198 22.24 0.87 3.14
CA VAL A 198 21.90 2.23 2.69
C VAL A 198 21.82 3.26 3.83
N TYR A 199 22.15 2.87 5.06
CA TYR A 199 22.15 3.75 6.23
C TYR A 199 22.82 5.11 5.96
N ASN A 200 24.04 5.11 5.41
CA ASN A 200 24.77 6.35 5.11
C ASN A 200 24.05 7.23 4.06
N VAL A 201 23.41 6.60 3.06
CA VAL A 201 22.64 7.30 2.02
C VAL A 201 21.40 7.96 2.65
N ALA A 202 20.69 7.26 3.53
CA ALA A 202 19.58 7.82 4.29
C ALA A 202 20.03 8.99 5.18
N CYS A 203 21.14 8.84 5.91
CA CYS A 203 21.74 9.93 6.71
C CYS A 203 22.07 11.17 5.86
N ASP A 204 22.56 11.00 4.64
CA ASP A 204 22.84 12.12 3.74
C ASP A 204 21.58 12.86 3.28
N TYR A 205 20.50 12.13 2.97
CA TYR A 205 19.19 12.72 2.65
C TYR A 205 18.56 13.48 3.83
N PHE A 206 18.76 13.01 5.06
CA PHE A 206 18.17 13.60 6.28
C PHE A 206 19.08 14.59 7.02
N ARG A 207 20.32 14.80 6.57
CA ARG A 207 21.33 15.67 7.20
C ARG A 207 20.82 17.09 7.53
N GLU A 208 19.96 17.64 6.67
CA GLU A 208 19.38 18.99 6.81
C GLU A 208 17.89 18.97 7.22
N VAL A 209 17.39 17.84 7.72
CA VAL A 209 16.00 17.65 8.14
C VAL A 209 15.92 17.48 9.65
N SER A 210 15.69 18.59 10.35
CA SER A 210 15.46 18.60 11.79
C SER A 210 14.30 17.67 12.19
N GLY A 211 14.43 16.97 13.32
CA GLY A 211 13.38 16.11 13.85
C GLY A 211 13.29 14.72 13.22
N VAL A 212 14.22 14.34 12.33
CA VAL A 212 14.36 12.98 11.79
C VAL A 212 15.63 12.32 12.33
N GLU A 213 15.51 11.13 12.91
CA GLU A 213 16.61 10.27 13.33
C GLU A 213 16.67 9.02 12.44
N VAL A 214 17.84 8.71 11.86
CA VAL A 214 18.02 7.51 11.03
C VAL A 214 18.55 6.36 11.88
N ILE A 215 17.86 5.22 11.88
CA ILE A 215 18.21 4.03 12.67
C ILE A 215 18.54 2.86 11.72
N PRO A 216 19.68 2.17 11.88
CA PRO A 216 20.03 1.02 11.05
C PRO A 216 19.22 -0.23 11.44
N VAL A 217 18.19 -0.57 10.66
CA VAL A 217 17.33 -1.74 10.85
C VAL A 217 17.12 -2.43 9.50
N PRO A 218 17.48 -3.72 9.33
CA PRO A 218 17.23 -4.43 8.08
C PRO A 218 15.73 -4.58 7.79
N THR A 219 15.30 -4.15 6.60
CA THR A 219 13.94 -4.33 6.08
C THR A 219 13.97 -4.98 4.68
N ASN A 220 12.83 -5.49 4.22
CA ASN A 220 12.60 -5.87 2.83
C ASN A 220 11.97 -4.68 2.07
N ASP A 221 10.98 -4.00 2.64
CA ASP A 221 10.33 -2.82 2.04
C ASP A 221 9.94 -1.74 3.08
N VAL A 222 9.15 -0.73 2.67
CA VAL A 222 8.88 0.49 3.46
C VAL A 222 7.53 0.55 4.19
N TRP A 223 6.68 -0.46 4.05
CA TRP A 223 5.28 -0.46 4.54
C TRP A 223 5.15 -0.70 6.06
N VAL A 224 5.79 0.16 6.86
CA VAL A 224 5.87 0.02 8.33
C VAL A 224 4.51 0.05 9.02
N ARG A 225 3.46 0.59 8.38
CA ARG A 225 2.06 0.46 8.85
C ARG A 225 1.63 -1.00 8.99
N ASP A 226 2.13 -1.87 8.11
CA ASP A 226 1.59 -3.20 7.93
C ASP A 226 2.38 -4.27 8.69
N TRP A 227 3.71 -4.15 8.68
CA TRP A 227 4.61 -5.05 9.42
C TRP A 227 5.08 -4.51 10.77
N GLY A 228 4.86 -3.22 11.06
CA GLY A 228 5.22 -2.58 12.32
C GLY A 228 4.31 -2.96 13.51
N PRO A 229 4.65 -2.51 14.72
CA PRO A 229 3.78 -2.70 15.89
C PRO A 229 2.52 -1.84 15.79
N THR A 230 1.35 -2.48 15.83
CA THR A 230 0.10 -1.78 16.18
C THR A 230 0.18 -1.45 17.66
N CYS A 231 0.34 -0.16 18.00
CA CYS A 231 0.49 0.25 19.39
C CYS A 231 -0.85 0.26 20.13
N LEU A 232 -0.82 -0.20 21.38
CA LEU A 232 -1.94 -0.20 22.31
C LEU A 232 -1.65 0.70 23.50
N VAL A 233 -2.68 1.28 24.09
CA VAL A 233 -2.57 2.13 25.30
C VAL A 233 -3.41 1.55 26.43
N ARG A 234 -2.93 1.77 27.67
CA ARG A 234 -3.72 1.63 28.88
C ARG A 234 -3.57 2.87 29.73
N ASP A 235 -4.69 3.55 29.95
CA ASP A 235 -4.81 4.71 30.81
C ASP A 235 -5.13 4.26 32.26
N ASP A 236 -4.37 4.72 33.25
CA ASP A 236 -4.70 4.59 34.67
C ASP A 236 -5.38 5.87 35.16
N PRO A 237 -6.70 5.87 35.39
CA PRO A 237 -7.43 7.07 35.80
C PRO A 237 -7.12 7.53 37.24
N SER A 238 -6.44 6.71 38.05
CA SER A 238 -6.07 7.06 39.43
C SER A 238 -4.78 7.87 39.53
N THR A 239 -3.84 7.65 38.61
CA THR A 239 -2.55 8.33 38.53
C THR A 239 -2.50 9.36 37.39
N GLY A 240 -3.27 9.15 36.33
CA GLY A 240 -3.13 9.85 35.05
C GLY A 240 -2.01 9.28 34.17
N ASP A 241 -1.40 8.15 34.55
CA ASP A 241 -0.36 7.50 33.77
C ASP A 241 -0.94 6.72 32.58
N ARG A 242 -0.15 6.62 31.50
CA ARG A 242 -0.46 5.84 30.29
C ARG A 242 0.69 4.90 29.97
N GLU A 243 0.44 3.59 30.06
CA GLU A 243 1.34 2.55 29.52
C GLU A 243 1.07 2.40 28.01
N VAL A 244 2.14 2.29 27.22
CA VAL A 244 2.07 1.97 25.80
C VAL A 244 2.71 0.61 25.58
N ALA A 245 2.01 -0.27 24.88
CA ALA A 245 2.46 -1.60 24.50
C ALA A 245 2.41 -1.76 22.98
N ALA A 246 3.17 -2.70 22.45
CA ALA A 246 3.11 -3.12 21.06
C ALA A 246 2.26 -4.38 20.91
N MET A 247 1.55 -4.48 19.79
CA MET A 247 0.90 -5.70 19.35
C MET A 247 1.30 -5.97 17.90
N HIS A 248 1.67 -7.22 17.61
CA HIS A 248 2.04 -7.68 16.28
C HIS A 248 0.97 -8.63 15.76
N PHE A 249 0.41 -8.34 14.59
CA PHE A 249 -0.27 -9.35 13.78
C PHE A 249 0.77 -10.31 13.18
N ASP A 250 0.31 -11.49 12.72
CA ASP A 250 1.20 -12.40 12.00
C ASP A 250 1.33 -12.01 10.52
N PHE A 251 2.11 -10.95 10.27
CA PHE A 251 2.39 -10.42 8.95
C PHE A 251 2.94 -11.49 7.99
N ASN A 252 2.15 -11.80 6.97
CA ASN A 252 2.45 -12.82 5.96
C ASN A 252 2.56 -12.25 4.53
N CYS A 253 2.94 -10.97 4.42
CA CYS A 253 3.04 -10.23 3.16
C CYS A 253 1.75 -10.35 2.33
N TYR A 254 0.65 -9.83 2.90
CA TYR A 254 -0.66 -9.73 2.26
C TYR A 254 -1.19 -11.07 1.70
N GLY A 255 -0.98 -12.14 2.47
CA GLY A 255 -1.40 -13.50 2.15
C GLY A 255 -0.51 -14.24 1.14
N SER A 256 0.78 -13.88 1.05
CA SER A 256 1.72 -14.48 0.12
C SER A 256 1.87 -16.01 0.25
N PRO A 257 1.88 -16.64 1.46
CA PRO A 257 1.93 -18.11 1.58
C PRO A 257 0.80 -18.83 0.84
N ALA A 258 -0.45 -18.49 1.14
CA ALA A 258 -1.61 -19.11 0.49
C ALA A 258 -1.69 -18.77 -1.02
N LYS A 259 -1.26 -17.56 -1.42
CA LYS A 259 -1.11 -17.20 -2.85
C LYS A 259 -0.13 -18.17 -3.54
N MET A 260 1.05 -18.41 -2.96
CA MET A 260 2.06 -19.33 -3.51
C MET A 260 1.60 -20.80 -3.54
N GLU A 261 0.93 -21.29 -2.50
CA GLU A 261 0.36 -22.66 -2.48
C GLU A 261 -0.66 -22.89 -3.60
N HIS A 262 -1.38 -21.84 -4.00
CA HIS A 262 -2.32 -21.85 -5.12
C HIS A 262 -1.69 -21.47 -6.47
N GLY A 263 -0.35 -21.39 -6.56
CA GLY A 263 0.38 -21.11 -7.80
C GLY A 263 0.32 -19.65 -8.27
N LEU A 264 -0.11 -18.72 -7.41
CA LEU A 264 -0.04 -17.28 -7.64
C LEU A 264 1.30 -16.73 -7.12
N PRO A 265 1.87 -15.69 -7.75
CA PRO A 265 3.08 -15.06 -7.24
C PRO A 265 2.82 -14.39 -5.87
N PRO A 266 3.79 -14.41 -4.93
CA PRO A 266 3.73 -13.61 -3.72
C PRO A 266 3.93 -12.12 -4.08
N LEU A 267 3.64 -11.20 -3.15
CA LEU A 267 3.96 -9.78 -3.40
C LEU A 267 5.49 -9.57 -3.38
N LEU A 268 6.15 -10.11 -2.35
CA LEU A 268 7.61 -10.15 -2.19
C LEU A 268 8.10 -11.60 -2.10
N PRO A 269 9.28 -11.94 -2.64
CA PRO A 269 9.86 -13.28 -2.52
C PRO A 269 10.36 -13.60 -1.10
N ASP A 270 10.64 -12.57 -0.29
CA ASP A 270 10.97 -12.64 1.12
C ASP A 270 10.45 -11.40 1.85
N TRP A 271 9.91 -11.59 3.05
CA TRP A 271 9.43 -10.54 3.97
C TRP A 271 9.87 -10.80 5.43
N SER A 272 10.85 -11.70 5.62
CA SER A 272 11.34 -12.08 6.94
C SER A 272 12.00 -10.95 7.70
N ARG A 273 12.62 -9.99 7.00
CA ARG A 273 13.26 -8.80 7.60
C ARG A 273 12.20 -7.81 8.07
N ASP A 274 11.17 -7.55 7.28
CA ASP A 274 10.03 -6.72 7.70
C ASP A 274 9.36 -7.29 8.97
N ARG A 275 9.08 -8.60 8.98
CA ARG A 275 8.49 -9.32 10.13
C ARG A 275 9.39 -9.29 11.38
N ALA A 276 10.71 -9.21 11.21
CA ALA A 276 11.69 -9.09 12.28
C ALA A 276 11.89 -7.63 12.74
N ALA A 277 11.93 -6.68 11.80
CA ALA A 277 12.05 -5.24 12.05
C ALA A 277 10.91 -4.77 12.94
N GLY A 278 9.66 -5.09 12.57
CA GLY A 278 8.48 -4.77 13.37
C GLY A 278 8.58 -5.22 14.83
N ARG A 279 9.08 -6.43 15.09
CA ARG A 279 9.31 -6.98 16.44
C ARG A 279 10.50 -6.40 17.18
N SER A 280 11.44 -5.77 16.47
CA SER A 280 12.61 -5.12 17.07
C SER A 280 12.31 -3.72 17.62
N LEU A 281 11.39 -2.96 17.01
CA LEU A 281 11.06 -1.59 17.44
C LEU A 281 10.58 -1.50 18.90
N PRO A 282 9.66 -2.36 19.38
CA PRO A 282 9.24 -2.36 20.78
C PRO A 282 10.36 -2.72 21.74
N GLN A 283 11.29 -3.59 21.33
CA GLN A 283 12.43 -4.02 22.15
C GLN A 283 13.41 -2.86 22.35
N LEU A 284 13.71 -2.11 21.28
CA LEU A 284 14.51 -0.88 21.34
C LEU A 284 13.84 0.20 22.22
N ALA A 285 12.51 0.28 22.20
CA ALA A 285 11.73 1.20 23.02
C ALA A 285 11.43 0.71 24.46
N GLY A 286 11.83 -0.52 24.83
CA GLY A 286 11.54 -1.11 26.14
C GLY A 286 10.05 -1.41 26.40
N MET A 287 9.26 -1.57 25.35
CA MET A 287 7.80 -1.74 25.41
C MET A 287 7.39 -3.20 25.63
N ARG A 288 6.31 -3.40 26.41
CA ARG A 288 5.58 -4.67 26.46
C ARG A 288 5.11 -5.02 25.04
N SER A 289 5.23 -6.29 24.64
CA SER A 289 4.79 -6.76 23.32
C SER A 289 3.77 -7.91 23.44
N PHE A 290 2.82 -7.96 22.51
CA PHE A 290 1.82 -9.01 22.35
C PHE A 290 1.86 -9.57 20.93
N GLU A 291 1.60 -10.87 20.78
CA GLU A 291 1.56 -11.56 19.48
C GLU A 291 0.11 -11.99 19.20
N CYS A 292 -0.51 -11.39 18.19
CA CYS A 292 -1.84 -11.75 17.71
C CYS A 292 -1.72 -12.84 16.64
N PRO A 293 -2.45 -13.98 16.75
CA PRO A 293 -2.33 -15.09 15.81
C PRO A 293 -2.99 -14.83 14.45
N LEU A 294 -3.64 -13.67 14.27
CA LEU A 294 -4.36 -13.33 13.05
C LEU A 294 -3.37 -12.89 11.96
N HIS A 295 -3.46 -13.51 10.78
CA HIS A 295 -2.81 -13.02 9.56
C HIS A 295 -3.47 -11.73 9.12
N LEU A 296 -2.88 -10.60 9.49
CA LEU A 296 -3.39 -9.26 9.22
C LEU A 296 -2.25 -8.24 9.20
N GLU A 297 -2.58 -7.01 8.83
CA GLU A 297 -1.69 -5.86 8.72
C GLU A 297 -2.32 -4.65 9.43
N GLY A 298 -1.52 -3.68 9.89
CA GLY A 298 -2.04 -2.48 10.54
C GLY A 298 -2.90 -1.59 9.63
N GLY A 299 -2.66 -1.54 8.32
CA GLY A 299 -3.51 -0.80 7.35
C GLY A 299 -4.90 -1.42 7.15
N ALA A 300 -5.10 -2.68 7.56
CA ALA A 300 -6.38 -3.37 7.47
C ALA A 300 -7.35 -3.04 8.62
N VAL A 301 -6.93 -2.28 9.64
CA VAL A 301 -7.74 -1.88 10.80
C VAL A 301 -7.66 -0.38 11.05
N HIS A 302 -8.77 0.25 11.45
CA HIS A 302 -8.77 1.63 11.95
C HIS A 302 -9.60 1.75 13.22
N SER A 303 -9.05 2.39 14.26
CA SER A 303 -9.73 2.58 15.55
C SER A 303 -10.28 3.99 15.74
N ASP A 304 -11.38 4.09 16.50
CA ASP A 304 -11.89 5.35 17.09
C ASP A 304 -11.37 5.60 18.52
N GLY A 305 -10.46 4.77 19.03
CA GLY A 305 -9.96 4.83 20.41
C GLY A 305 -10.99 4.48 21.50
N ASP A 306 -12.28 4.50 21.20
CA ASP A 306 -13.39 4.30 22.13
C ASP A 306 -13.98 2.89 22.07
N GLY A 307 -13.37 1.97 21.31
CA GLY A 307 -13.77 0.56 21.22
C GLY A 307 -14.47 0.18 19.92
N THR A 308 -14.52 1.08 18.93
CA THR A 308 -14.97 0.78 17.56
C THR A 308 -13.76 0.59 16.65
N ILE A 309 -13.76 -0.54 15.92
CA ILE A 309 -12.80 -0.79 14.84
C ILE A 309 -13.56 -0.82 13.51
N MET A 310 -13.02 -0.18 12.47
CA MET A 310 -13.41 -0.39 11.07
C MET A 310 -12.45 -1.35 10.39
N VAL A 311 -12.99 -2.21 9.52
CA VAL A 311 -12.27 -3.13 8.64
C VAL A 311 -13.00 -3.23 7.29
N THR A 312 -12.37 -3.85 6.29
CA THR A 312 -13.02 -4.28 5.05
C THR A 312 -13.20 -5.79 5.01
N GLU A 313 -14.38 -6.26 4.56
CA GLU A 313 -14.64 -7.68 4.28
C GLU A 313 -13.64 -8.23 3.26
N GLU A 314 -13.37 -7.46 2.20
CA GLU A 314 -12.48 -7.83 1.09
C GLU A 314 -11.05 -8.18 1.53
N SER A 315 -10.49 -7.49 2.52
CA SER A 315 -9.16 -7.77 3.06
C SER A 315 -9.21 -8.85 4.13
N VAL A 316 -10.03 -8.64 5.17
CA VAL A 316 -9.98 -9.43 6.40
C VAL A 316 -10.55 -10.84 6.21
N LEU A 317 -11.56 -11.00 5.34
CA LEU A 317 -12.13 -12.29 4.96
C LEU A 317 -11.51 -12.85 3.66
N HIS A 318 -10.41 -12.27 3.17
CA HIS A 318 -9.76 -12.78 1.98
C HIS A 318 -9.27 -14.21 2.19
N TRP A 319 -9.52 -15.10 1.23
CA TRP A 319 -9.16 -16.52 1.30
C TRP A 319 -7.66 -16.77 1.52
N SER A 320 -6.80 -15.80 1.19
CA SER A 320 -5.35 -15.88 1.41
C SER A 320 -4.89 -15.34 2.77
N ARG A 321 -5.80 -14.98 3.68
CA ARG A 321 -5.50 -14.59 5.07
C ARG A 321 -5.82 -15.72 6.03
N ASN A 322 -7.02 -15.75 6.59
CA ASN A 322 -7.43 -16.64 7.68
C ASN A 322 -8.64 -17.49 7.24
N LEU A 323 -8.47 -18.31 6.20
CA LEU A 323 -9.56 -19.07 5.55
C LEU A 323 -10.27 -20.06 6.50
N GLU A 324 -9.56 -20.50 7.52
CA GLU A 324 -10.00 -21.39 8.59
C GLU A 324 -10.83 -20.68 9.69
N LEU A 325 -10.84 -19.35 9.72
CA LEU A 325 -11.58 -18.56 10.71
C LEU A 325 -12.88 -17.99 10.12
N THR A 326 -13.97 -18.13 10.88
CA THR A 326 -15.20 -17.39 10.59
C THR A 326 -15.04 -15.91 10.96
N GLN A 327 -15.82 -15.04 10.31
CA GLN A 327 -15.92 -13.61 10.65
C GLN A 327 -16.11 -13.39 12.17
N GLN A 328 -16.94 -14.20 12.83
CA GLN A 328 -17.17 -14.08 14.28
C GLN A 328 -15.93 -14.41 15.13
N GLN A 329 -15.10 -15.38 14.71
CA GLN A 329 -13.85 -15.70 15.38
C GLN A 329 -12.81 -14.59 15.19
N ILE A 330 -12.74 -14.01 13.98
CA ILE A 330 -11.88 -12.86 13.69
C ILE A 330 -12.29 -11.66 14.55
N GLU A 331 -13.59 -11.34 14.65
CA GLU A 331 -14.06 -10.29 15.55
C GLU A 331 -13.65 -10.53 17.00
N ASN A 332 -13.69 -11.78 17.49
CA ASN A 332 -13.30 -12.08 18.86
C ASN A 332 -11.81 -11.82 19.10
N LEU A 333 -10.95 -12.15 18.13
CA LEU A 333 -9.53 -11.78 18.16
C LEU A 333 -9.35 -10.25 18.13
N LEU A 334 -10.10 -9.51 17.32
CA LEU A 334 -10.05 -8.04 17.32
C LEU A 334 -10.51 -7.47 18.68
N ARG A 335 -11.52 -8.06 19.34
CA ARG A 335 -11.92 -7.70 20.70
C ARG A 335 -10.80 -7.95 21.71
N GLU A 336 -10.20 -9.14 21.70
CA GLU A 336 -9.14 -9.55 22.64
C GLU A 336 -7.84 -8.76 22.47
N TYR A 337 -7.41 -8.48 21.24
CA TYR A 337 -6.10 -7.90 20.93
C TYR A 337 -6.11 -6.39 20.66
N LEU A 338 -7.23 -5.80 20.21
CA LEU A 338 -7.35 -4.34 20.02
C LEU A 338 -8.22 -3.66 21.09
N GLY A 339 -8.82 -4.42 22.02
CA GLY A 339 -9.79 -3.88 22.97
C GLY A 339 -11.11 -3.45 22.32
N ALA A 340 -11.43 -4.00 21.13
CA ALA A 340 -12.68 -3.67 20.46
C ALA A 340 -13.90 -4.14 21.27
N GLU A 341 -14.98 -3.37 21.17
CA GLU A 341 -16.33 -3.74 21.59
C GLU A 341 -17.22 -3.93 20.35
N ARG A 342 -17.06 -3.05 19.35
CA ARG A 342 -17.77 -3.07 18.07
C ARG A 342 -16.81 -3.14 16.89
N VAL A 343 -17.16 -3.94 15.88
CA VAL A 343 -16.48 -3.96 14.58
C VAL A 343 -17.49 -3.51 13.51
N ILE A 344 -17.07 -2.60 12.65
CA ILE A 344 -17.82 -2.13 11.48
C ILE A 344 -17.13 -2.70 10.25
N TRP A 345 -17.89 -3.47 9.46
CA TRP A 345 -17.43 -4.15 8.26
C TRP A 345 -17.84 -3.33 7.03
N LEU A 346 -16.87 -2.68 6.39
CA LEU A 346 -17.04 -2.09 5.06
C LEU A 346 -16.93 -3.20 4.01
N TRP A 347 -17.57 -3.02 2.86
CA TRP A 347 -17.63 -4.07 1.84
C TRP A 347 -16.30 -4.31 1.12
N LYS A 348 -15.68 -3.23 0.60
CA LYS A 348 -14.49 -3.30 -0.27
C LYS A 348 -13.54 -2.12 -0.04
N GLY A 349 -12.27 -2.31 -0.39
CA GLY A 349 -11.28 -1.24 -0.46
C GLY A 349 -11.32 -0.46 -1.77
N MET A 350 -10.21 0.18 -2.14
CA MET A 350 -10.13 0.98 -3.37
C MET A 350 -9.86 0.11 -4.62
N VAL A 351 -10.49 0.47 -5.75
CA VAL A 351 -10.28 -0.22 -7.02
C VAL A 351 -8.82 -0.13 -7.47
N GLY A 352 -8.19 -1.27 -7.73
CA GLY A 352 -6.76 -1.42 -8.06
C GLY A 352 -5.93 -2.09 -6.96
N ASP A 353 -6.45 -2.15 -5.73
CA ASP A 353 -5.82 -2.69 -4.52
C ASP A 353 -6.02 -4.22 -4.35
N GLU A 354 -6.85 -4.84 -5.19
CA GLU A 354 -7.27 -6.24 -5.08
C GLU A 354 -6.12 -7.25 -5.28
N GLN A 355 -4.96 -6.79 -5.76
CA GLN A 355 -3.74 -7.59 -5.93
C GLN A 355 -2.58 -7.12 -5.04
N GLY A 356 -2.74 -5.98 -4.34
CA GLY A 356 -1.79 -5.46 -3.37
C GLY A 356 -2.19 -5.92 -1.97
N THR A 357 -2.86 -5.04 -1.23
CA THR A 357 -3.29 -5.32 0.14
C THR A 357 -4.53 -6.23 0.21
N ASN A 358 -5.24 -6.37 -0.91
CA ASN A 358 -6.62 -6.88 -1.01
C ASN A 358 -7.66 -5.92 -0.43
N GLY A 359 -7.47 -4.61 -0.62
CA GLY A 359 -8.49 -3.60 -0.30
C GLY A 359 -8.52 -3.21 1.19
N HIS A 360 -7.39 -2.74 1.72
CA HIS A 360 -7.26 -2.24 3.09
C HIS A 360 -8.25 -1.12 3.43
N VAL A 361 -8.57 -0.99 4.72
CA VAL A 361 -9.53 0.01 5.20
C VAL A 361 -8.94 1.42 5.17
N ASP A 362 -7.64 1.56 5.46
CA ASP A 362 -6.92 2.85 5.50
C ASP A 362 -6.86 3.60 4.16
N ASN A 363 -7.20 2.94 3.06
CA ASN A 363 -7.26 3.52 1.73
C ASN A 363 -8.70 3.97 1.36
N VAL A 364 -9.73 3.54 2.10
CA VAL A 364 -11.14 3.82 1.79
C VAL A 364 -11.89 4.55 2.91
N ALA A 365 -11.56 4.34 4.19
CA ALA A 365 -12.16 5.06 5.32
C ALA A 365 -11.20 5.24 6.51
N ALA A 366 -11.30 6.39 7.20
CA ALA A 366 -10.49 6.71 8.38
C ALA A 366 -11.33 7.39 9.47
N PHE A 367 -11.08 7.11 10.75
CA PHE A 367 -11.69 7.85 11.85
C PHE A 367 -10.97 9.19 12.07
N ALA A 368 -11.70 10.30 11.94
CA ALA A 368 -11.17 11.64 12.24
C ALA A 368 -11.38 12.07 13.70
N ALA A 369 -12.42 11.52 14.34
CA ALA A 369 -12.74 11.70 15.75
C ALA A 369 -13.66 10.54 16.19
N PRO A 370 -13.95 10.35 17.49
CA PRO A 370 -14.90 9.34 17.92
C PRO A 370 -16.27 9.59 17.29
N GLY A 371 -16.85 8.58 16.64
CA GLY A 371 -18.09 8.71 15.86
C GLY A 371 -18.01 9.59 14.60
N THR A 372 -16.82 9.97 14.10
CA THR A 372 -16.66 10.68 12.81
C THR A 372 -15.70 9.95 11.88
N VAL A 373 -16.17 9.65 10.67
CA VAL A 373 -15.42 8.92 9.63
C VAL A 373 -15.25 9.79 8.38
N LEU A 374 -14.03 9.85 7.86
CA LEU A 374 -13.71 10.26 6.49
C LEU A 374 -13.91 9.06 5.57
N LEU A 375 -14.64 9.21 4.47
CA LEU A 375 -14.92 8.15 3.50
C LEU A 375 -14.55 8.60 2.08
N ALA A 376 -13.77 7.76 1.38
CA ALA A 376 -13.46 7.95 -0.03
C ALA A 376 -14.74 7.91 -0.87
N TRP A 377 -14.95 8.95 -1.69
CA TRP A 377 -16.23 9.20 -2.35
C TRP A 377 -16.09 9.55 -3.83
N SER A 378 -16.78 8.81 -4.68
CA SER A 378 -17.08 9.20 -6.06
C SER A 378 -18.59 9.15 -6.28
N ASP A 379 -19.16 10.24 -6.79
CA ASP A 379 -20.55 10.33 -7.24
C ASP A 379 -20.69 10.16 -8.76
N ASP A 380 -19.60 10.25 -9.52
CA ASP A 380 -19.57 10.14 -10.99
C ASP A 380 -20.02 8.74 -11.47
N PRO A 381 -21.21 8.61 -12.07
CA PRO A 381 -21.75 7.34 -12.52
C PRO A 381 -21.26 6.94 -13.92
N VAL A 382 -20.55 7.83 -14.62
CA VAL A 382 -20.16 7.66 -16.02
C VAL A 382 -18.68 7.32 -16.15
N ALA A 383 -17.80 7.99 -15.38
CA ALA A 383 -16.37 7.72 -15.40
C ALA A 383 -16.00 6.42 -14.68
N ASP A 384 -16.69 6.07 -13.58
CA ASP A 384 -16.30 4.95 -12.73
C ASP A 384 -17.47 4.30 -11.95
N PRO A 385 -18.33 3.51 -12.63
CA PRO A 385 -19.47 2.87 -11.99
C PRO A 385 -19.07 1.83 -10.92
N HIS A 386 -17.86 1.27 -10.98
CA HIS A 386 -17.42 0.28 -9.99
C HIS A 386 -17.04 0.95 -8.67
N LEU A 387 -16.18 1.98 -8.70
CA LEU A 387 -15.84 2.75 -7.50
C LEU A 387 -17.08 3.38 -6.88
N ARG A 388 -17.98 3.97 -7.68
CA ARG A 388 -19.25 4.52 -7.18
C ARG A 388 -20.07 3.48 -6.41
N THR A 389 -20.10 2.22 -6.88
CA THR A 389 -20.80 1.12 -6.18
C THR A 389 -20.13 0.79 -4.85
N ILE A 390 -18.79 0.78 -4.79
CA ILE A 390 -18.04 0.58 -3.54
C ILE A 390 -18.31 1.72 -2.56
N CYS A 391 -18.19 2.99 -2.98
CA CYS A 391 -18.48 4.16 -2.16
C CYS A 391 -19.90 4.13 -1.58
N GLN A 392 -20.89 3.67 -2.36
CA GLN A 392 -22.27 3.55 -1.89
C GLN A 392 -22.44 2.45 -0.83
N ARG A 393 -21.93 1.25 -1.06
CA ARG A 393 -22.09 0.14 -0.09
C ARG A 393 -21.26 0.34 1.18
N ASN A 394 -20.10 0.99 1.09
CA ASN A 394 -19.35 1.40 2.27
C ASN A 394 -20.04 2.54 3.04
N LEU A 395 -20.74 3.46 2.34
CA LEU A 395 -21.57 4.46 2.99
C LEU A 395 -22.78 3.81 3.68
N GLU A 396 -23.46 2.85 3.05
CA GLU A 396 -24.57 2.06 3.64
C GLU A 396 -24.12 1.32 4.92
N ALA A 397 -22.89 0.79 4.95
CA ALA A 397 -22.30 0.14 6.12
C ALA A 397 -21.94 1.09 7.28
N LEU A 398 -21.94 2.41 7.03
CA LEU A 398 -21.68 3.45 8.04
C LEU A 398 -22.96 4.23 8.42
N GLN A 399 -23.88 4.40 7.48
CA GLN A 399 -25.14 5.11 7.70
C GLN A 399 -25.99 4.42 8.77
N ASP A 400 -26.56 5.25 9.64
CA ASP A 400 -27.40 4.88 10.77
C ASP A 400 -26.75 3.88 11.76
N GLN A 401 -25.45 3.58 11.62
CA GLN A 401 -24.70 2.81 12.60
C GLN A 401 -24.37 3.68 13.81
N ALA A 402 -24.61 3.15 15.00
CA ALA A 402 -23.97 3.62 16.20
C ALA A 402 -22.53 3.08 16.28
N ASP A 403 -21.65 3.79 16.97
CA ASP A 403 -20.34 3.31 17.40
C ASP A 403 -20.42 2.54 18.74
N ALA A 404 -19.29 2.10 19.30
CA ALA A 404 -19.23 1.37 20.57
C ALA A 404 -19.78 2.16 21.78
N ARG A 405 -19.93 3.48 21.68
CA ARG A 405 -20.46 4.38 22.73
C ARG A 405 -21.86 4.90 22.40
N GLY A 406 -22.51 4.34 21.39
CA GLY A 406 -23.88 4.69 21.02
C GLY A 406 -24.02 5.97 20.18
N ARG A 407 -22.92 6.56 19.72
CA ARG A 407 -22.95 7.78 18.88
C ARG A 407 -23.22 7.39 17.43
N THR A 408 -24.20 8.02 16.79
CA THR A 408 -24.46 7.83 15.35
C THR A 408 -23.28 8.31 14.52
N MET A 409 -22.86 7.50 13.54
CA MET A 409 -21.67 7.80 12.73
C MET A 409 -21.87 9.03 11.82
N ARG A 410 -21.03 10.05 11.99
CA ARG A 410 -20.94 11.20 11.09
C ARG A 410 -19.96 10.90 9.96
N VAL A 411 -20.46 10.75 8.74
CA VAL A 411 -19.62 10.50 7.56
C VAL A 411 -19.32 11.79 6.81
N ILE A 412 -18.03 12.12 6.68
CA ILE A 412 -17.49 13.21 5.86
C ILE A 412 -16.95 12.58 4.57
N LYS A 413 -17.42 13.06 3.42
CA LYS A 413 -17.03 12.54 2.11
C LYS A 413 -15.79 13.26 1.60
N VAL A 414 -14.78 12.50 1.20
CA VAL A 414 -13.53 13.00 0.60
C VAL A 414 -13.51 12.57 -0.87
N PRO A 415 -13.36 13.48 -1.84
CA PRO A 415 -13.47 13.13 -3.26
C PRO A 415 -12.36 12.18 -3.69
N CYS A 416 -12.66 11.14 -4.46
CA CYS A 416 -11.64 10.34 -5.12
C CYS A 416 -11.01 11.13 -6.30
N PRO A 417 -9.73 10.86 -6.68
CA PRO A 417 -9.15 11.47 -7.88
C PRO A 417 -9.94 11.11 -9.14
N ASN A 418 -10.35 12.12 -9.91
CA ASN A 418 -11.05 11.98 -11.19
C ASN A 418 -10.31 12.79 -12.28
N PRO A 419 -9.88 12.18 -13.41
CA PRO A 419 -10.01 10.76 -13.76
C PRO A 419 -9.13 9.83 -12.87
N PRO A 420 -9.37 8.51 -12.89
CA PRO A 420 -8.54 7.56 -12.15
C PRO A 420 -7.07 7.63 -12.56
N LEU A 421 -6.17 7.58 -11.57
CA LEU A 421 -4.73 7.50 -11.83
C LEU A 421 -4.37 6.14 -12.44
N LEU A 422 -3.63 6.17 -13.54
CA LEU A 422 -3.04 5.00 -14.19
C LEU A 422 -1.51 5.06 -14.13
N VAL A 423 -0.88 3.90 -14.17
CA VAL A 423 0.54 3.73 -14.49
C VAL A 423 0.75 4.12 -15.95
N VAL A 424 1.62 5.08 -16.22
CA VAL A 424 2.02 5.48 -17.59
C VAL A 424 3.31 4.76 -17.99
N PRO A 425 3.65 4.65 -19.29
CA PRO A 425 4.85 3.92 -19.72
C PRO A 425 6.17 4.37 -19.09
N GLY A 426 6.29 5.65 -18.69
CA GLY A 426 7.46 6.19 -18.00
C GLY A 426 7.54 5.86 -16.49
N ASP A 427 6.49 5.33 -15.89
CA ASP A 427 6.51 4.85 -14.49
C ASP A 427 7.04 3.41 -14.38
N VAL A 428 7.01 2.64 -15.47
CA VAL A 428 7.33 1.22 -15.43
C VAL A 428 8.81 1.04 -15.13
N ASN A 429 9.11 0.41 -13.99
CA ASN A 429 10.48 0.11 -13.58
C ASN A 429 11.22 -0.65 -14.69
N SER A 430 12.38 -0.15 -15.12
CA SER A 430 13.22 -0.80 -16.14
C SER A 430 13.66 -2.21 -15.74
N LEU A 431 13.66 -2.53 -14.44
CA LEU A 431 13.96 -3.85 -13.90
C LEU A 431 12.71 -4.75 -13.74
N ALA A 432 11.50 -4.34 -14.12
CA ALA A 432 10.26 -5.08 -13.86
C ALA A 432 10.31 -6.55 -14.32
N ALA A 433 10.88 -6.84 -15.49
CA ALA A 433 11.03 -8.22 -15.98
C ALA A 433 12.03 -9.04 -15.16
N ALA A 434 13.10 -8.41 -14.66
CA ALA A 434 14.09 -9.05 -13.77
C ALA A 434 13.52 -9.25 -12.35
N ALA A 435 12.78 -8.28 -11.83
CA ALA A 435 12.04 -8.35 -10.58
C ALA A 435 11.04 -9.52 -10.61
N GLN A 436 10.24 -9.62 -11.67
CA GLN A 436 9.30 -10.74 -11.85
C GLN A 436 10.02 -12.09 -11.94
N ALA A 437 11.14 -12.18 -12.66
CA ALA A 437 11.97 -13.39 -12.72
C ALA A 437 12.62 -13.74 -11.36
N ALA A 438 12.82 -12.77 -10.48
CA ALA A 438 13.29 -12.94 -9.10
C ALA A 438 12.15 -13.17 -8.08
N GLY A 439 10.89 -13.26 -8.52
CA GLY A 439 9.74 -13.58 -7.68
C GLY A 439 9.01 -12.38 -7.05
N TYR A 440 9.31 -11.15 -7.47
CA TYR A 440 8.59 -9.95 -7.05
C TYR A 440 7.32 -9.72 -7.90
N ASN A 441 6.23 -9.28 -7.27
CA ASN A 441 4.96 -8.94 -7.95
C ASN A 441 4.45 -7.53 -7.61
N THR A 442 5.35 -6.63 -7.21
CA THR A 442 5.07 -5.21 -6.92
C THR A 442 5.14 -4.30 -8.14
N CYS A 443 5.92 -4.68 -9.16
CA CYS A 443 6.07 -3.90 -10.39
C CYS A 443 4.78 -3.85 -11.22
N GLN A 444 4.19 -2.66 -11.36
CA GLN A 444 2.92 -2.48 -12.03
C GLN A 444 3.05 -2.23 -13.54
N PRO A 445 2.25 -2.90 -14.40
CA PRO A 445 2.29 -2.68 -15.85
C PRO A 445 1.59 -1.37 -16.24
N ALA A 446 2.04 -0.75 -17.33
CA ALA A 446 1.41 0.45 -17.89
C ALA A 446 -0.07 0.20 -18.23
N GLY A 447 -0.91 1.20 -17.97
CA GLY A 447 -2.37 1.11 -18.08
C GLY A 447 -3.06 0.51 -16.85
N ARG A 448 -2.33 -0.10 -15.90
CA ARG A 448 -2.93 -0.50 -14.62
C ARG A 448 -3.41 0.73 -13.85
N ARG A 449 -4.59 0.61 -13.23
CA ARG A 449 -5.10 1.60 -12.28
C ARG A 449 -4.36 1.52 -10.94
N LEU A 450 -3.97 2.69 -10.44
CA LEU A 450 -3.44 2.84 -9.09
C LEU A 450 -4.60 3.01 -8.08
N PRO A 451 -4.51 2.42 -6.87
CA PRO A 451 -5.54 2.57 -5.83
C PRO A 451 -5.41 3.92 -5.12
N ALA A 452 -5.52 5.01 -5.88
CA ALA A 452 -5.31 6.38 -5.42
C ALA A 452 -6.45 6.87 -4.53
N SER A 453 -6.11 7.29 -3.31
CA SER A 453 -7.06 7.87 -2.35
C SER A 453 -6.41 8.98 -1.55
N TYR A 454 -7.20 9.97 -1.14
CA TYR A 454 -6.79 10.97 -0.17
C TYR A 454 -6.96 10.50 1.28
N ILE A 455 -7.71 9.41 1.51
CA ILE A 455 -7.91 8.83 2.84
C ILE A 455 -6.62 8.24 3.41
N ASN A 456 -5.69 7.81 2.53
CA ASN A 456 -4.38 7.29 2.91
C ASN A 456 -3.39 8.42 3.32
N SER A 457 -3.90 9.30 4.17
CA SER A 457 -3.27 10.42 4.87
C SER A 457 -2.86 10.00 6.27
N TYR A 458 -1.89 10.69 6.87
CA TYR A 458 -1.44 10.41 8.24
C TYR A 458 -1.77 11.56 9.19
N ILE A 459 -2.39 11.23 10.32
CA ILE A 459 -2.75 12.21 11.36
C ILE A 459 -1.55 12.35 12.31
N VAL A 460 -1.04 13.57 12.47
CA VAL A 460 0.08 13.91 13.37
C VAL A 460 -0.38 14.90 14.42
N ASN A 461 0.32 15.01 15.55
CA ASN A 461 -0.07 15.81 16.72
C ASN A 461 -0.77 17.15 16.38
N GLY A 462 -0.08 18.06 15.67
CA GLY A 462 -0.60 19.38 15.29
C GLY A 462 -1.07 19.50 13.84
N GLY A 463 -1.19 18.40 13.10
CA GLY A 463 -1.33 18.44 11.64
C GLY A 463 -1.97 17.20 11.03
N VAL A 464 -2.18 17.24 9.72
CA VAL A 464 -2.57 16.06 8.91
C VAL A 464 -1.82 16.14 7.59
N VAL A 465 -1.09 15.07 7.24
CA VAL A 465 -0.31 15.01 6.00
C VAL A 465 -1.13 14.23 4.97
N VAL A 466 -1.64 14.94 3.96
CA VAL A 466 -2.60 14.43 2.97
C VAL A 466 -1.88 14.22 1.64
N PRO A 467 -2.06 13.08 0.96
CA PRO A 467 -1.43 12.84 -0.34
C PRO A 467 -2.03 13.76 -1.40
N GLN A 468 -1.24 14.10 -2.42
CA GLN A 468 -1.66 14.94 -3.55
C GLN A 468 -1.15 14.34 -4.86
N PHE A 469 -1.91 14.54 -5.94
CA PHE A 469 -1.67 13.87 -7.23
C PHE A 469 -1.41 14.83 -8.40
N GLY A 470 -1.76 16.11 -8.24
CA GLY A 470 -1.40 17.20 -9.13
C GLY A 470 -1.97 17.11 -10.55
N GLY A 471 -1.58 18.09 -11.37
CA GLY A 471 -1.96 18.16 -12.79
C GLY A 471 -3.47 18.22 -12.97
N GLN A 472 -4.03 17.26 -13.71
CA GLN A 472 -5.47 17.16 -13.94
C GLN A 472 -6.31 16.94 -12.67
N HIS A 473 -5.70 16.45 -11.58
CA HIS A 473 -6.41 16.18 -10.32
C HIS A 473 -6.39 17.38 -9.34
N SER A 474 -5.77 18.51 -9.70
CA SER A 474 -5.57 19.67 -8.80
C SER A 474 -6.85 20.18 -8.14
N ARG A 475 -8.01 20.02 -8.80
CA ARG A 475 -9.31 20.34 -8.21
C ARG A 475 -9.69 19.37 -7.07
N ASN A 476 -9.49 18.06 -7.27
CA ASN A 476 -9.78 17.07 -6.22
C ASN A 476 -8.73 17.16 -5.09
N ASP A 477 -7.48 17.51 -5.40
CA ASP A 477 -6.43 17.82 -4.43
C ASP A 477 -6.93 18.93 -3.47
N GLU A 478 -7.40 20.06 -4.01
CA GLU A 478 -7.96 21.18 -3.25
C GLU A 478 -9.23 20.78 -2.46
N GLU A 479 -10.20 20.11 -3.10
CA GLU A 479 -11.44 19.66 -2.46
C GLU A 479 -11.16 18.68 -1.31
N ALA A 480 -10.16 17.81 -1.44
CA ALA A 480 -9.72 16.92 -0.35
C ALA A 480 -9.10 17.71 0.81
N LEU A 481 -8.18 18.66 0.55
CA LEU A 481 -7.60 19.50 1.59
C LEU A 481 -8.67 20.28 2.38
N VAL A 482 -9.73 20.77 1.70
CA VAL A 482 -10.88 21.42 2.35
C VAL A 482 -11.66 20.44 3.23
N ALA A 483 -11.92 19.22 2.77
CA ALA A 483 -12.60 18.19 3.56
C ALA A 483 -11.80 17.81 4.83
N PHE A 484 -10.48 17.66 4.70
CA PHE A 484 -9.58 17.44 5.84
C PHE A 484 -9.55 18.63 6.80
N ALA A 485 -9.50 19.86 6.31
CA ALA A 485 -9.50 21.06 7.17
C ALA A 485 -10.82 21.21 7.95
N GLY A 486 -11.95 20.83 7.34
CA GLY A 486 -13.25 20.78 8.02
C GLY A 486 -13.37 19.64 9.05
N ALA A 487 -12.66 18.52 8.83
CA ALA A 487 -12.62 17.40 9.76
C ALA A 487 -11.69 17.64 10.97
N PHE A 488 -10.60 18.40 10.77
CA PHE A 488 -9.57 18.67 11.78
C PHE A 488 -9.31 20.19 11.94
N PRO A 489 -10.28 20.97 12.46
CA PRO A 489 -10.18 22.43 12.53
C PRO A 489 -8.99 22.94 13.36
N ASP A 490 -8.55 22.17 14.35
CA ASP A 490 -7.42 22.50 15.24
C ASP A 490 -6.06 22.01 14.71
N ARG A 491 -5.98 21.44 13.50
CA ARG A 491 -4.75 20.90 12.91
C ARG A 491 -4.40 21.57 11.58
N LYS A 492 -3.10 21.75 11.35
CA LYS A 492 -2.59 22.22 10.05
C LYS A 492 -2.60 21.08 9.03
N VAL A 493 -3.50 21.16 8.06
CA VAL A 493 -3.49 20.24 6.91
C VAL A 493 -2.34 20.60 5.96
N VAL A 494 -1.58 19.60 5.54
CA VAL A 494 -0.42 19.73 4.64
C VAL A 494 -0.55 18.75 3.49
N GLY A 495 -0.80 19.27 2.28
CA GLY A 495 -0.77 18.49 1.05
C GLY A 495 0.66 18.18 0.62
N ILE A 496 0.98 16.91 0.35
CA ILE A 496 2.28 16.46 -0.17
C ILE A 496 2.07 15.64 -1.44
N TYR A 497 2.73 16.03 -2.53
CA TYR A 497 2.71 15.24 -3.77
C TYR A 497 3.38 13.87 -3.54
N SER A 498 2.60 12.80 -3.68
CA SER A 498 3.01 11.44 -3.24
C SER A 498 2.72 10.33 -4.26
N ARG A 499 2.49 10.70 -5.54
CA ARG A 499 2.20 9.72 -6.61
C ARG A 499 3.31 8.68 -6.83
N GLU A 500 4.58 9.00 -6.57
CA GLU A 500 5.68 8.07 -6.79
C GLU A 500 5.56 6.85 -5.87
N LEU A 501 5.26 7.09 -4.59
CA LEU A 501 5.09 6.04 -3.61
C LEU A 501 3.86 5.17 -3.91
N LEU A 502 2.81 5.78 -4.46
CA LEU A 502 1.62 5.08 -4.97
C LEU A 502 1.93 4.09 -6.09
N LEU A 503 3.01 4.26 -6.87
CA LEU A 503 3.45 3.25 -7.85
C LEU A 503 3.87 1.93 -7.18
N GLY A 504 4.33 1.98 -5.93
CA GLY A 504 4.66 0.81 -5.12
C GLY A 504 3.45 0.11 -4.50
N GLY A 505 2.27 0.75 -4.47
CA GLY A 505 1.00 0.14 -4.06
C GLY A 505 0.25 0.82 -2.91
N GLY A 506 0.90 1.71 -2.15
CA GLY A 506 0.31 2.42 -1.00
C GLY A 506 0.74 3.89 -0.92
N ASN A 507 0.35 4.61 0.12
CA ASN A 507 0.66 6.05 0.26
C ASN A 507 1.07 6.42 1.69
N ILE A 508 0.97 7.70 2.07
CA ILE A 508 1.49 8.27 3.33
C ILE A 508 1.10 7.46 4.58
N HIS A 509 -0.14 6.97 4.68
CA HIS A 509 -0.57 6.18 5.84
C HIS A 509 0.11 4.80 5.88
N CYS A 510 0.25 4.11 4.73
CA CYS A 510 0.95 2.82 4.65
C CYS A 510 2.46 2.92 4.99
N LEU A 511 3.05 4.11 4.82
CA LEU A 511 4.47 4.40 5.02
C LEU A 511 4.83 4.88 6.44
N THR A 512 3.83 5.01 7.32
CA THR A 512 3.95 5.60 8.64
C THR A 512 3.33 4.68 9.69
N GLN A 513 3.94 4.59 10.87
CA GLN A 513 3.34 3.94 12.03
C GLN A 513 3.48 4.87 13.25
N ASN A 514 2.36 5.24 13.85
CA ASN A 514 2.37 6.11 15.03
C ASN A 514 2.84 5.37 16.30
N LEU A 515 3.62 6.06 17.11
CA LEU A 515 3.88 5.71 18.50
C LEU A 515 3.06 6.66 19.41
N PRO A 516 1.98 6.19 20.05
CA PRO A 516 1.23 6.98 21.03
C PRO A 516 2.12 7.51 22.16
N ALA A 517 1.84 8.70 22.64
CA ALA A 517 2.54 9.26 23.78
C ALA A 517 2.19 8.50 25.06
N ALA A 518 3.19 8.01 25.78
CA ALA A 518 3.05 7.70 27.20
C ALA A 518 2.72 8.98 27.99
N ALA A 519 2.22 8.83 29.22
CA ALA A 519 2.09 9.97 30.11
C ALA A 519 3.48 10.60 30.37
N ALA A 520 3.53 11.93 30.38
CA ALA A 520 4.75 12.62 30.74
C ALA A 520 5.08 12.29 32.21
N LYS A 521 6.13 11.51 32.44
CA LYS A 521 6.71 11.35 33.79
C LYS A 521 6.95 12.75 34.34
N ARG A 522 6.19 13.13 35.37
CA ARG A 522 6.46 14.36 36.11
C ARG A 522 7.88 14.23 36.64
N SER A 523 8.80 15.07 36.16
CA SER A 523 10.12 15.23 36.75
C SER A 523 9.93 15.65 38.20
N SER A 524 10.28 14.78 39.14
CA SER A 524 10.33 15.09 40.58
C SER A 524 11.59 15.85 40.94
#